data_AF-A0A7X6PLQ4-F1
#
_entry.id   AF-A0A7X6PLQ4-F1
#
_cell.length_a   1.000
_cell.length_b   1.000
_cell.length_c   1.000
_cell.angle_alpha   90.00
_cell.angle_beta   90.00
_cell.angle_gamma   90.00
#
_symmetry.space_group_name_H-M   'P 1'
#
loop_
_entity.id
_entity.type
_entity.pdbx_description
1 polymer ?
#
loop_
_entity_poly.entity_id
_entity_poly.type
_entity_poly.pdbx_seq_one_letter_code
_entity_poly.pdbx_strand_id
1 'polypeptide(L)' 'DKGVHHIGKKIIEEAGEVWIAAEYQSDEELAEEMSQLIYWTQVMMVARGLTPDDIYKNL' A
#
# COMPACT_ATOMS: atom_id res chain seq x y z
N ASP A 1 -18.88 -1.54 5.02
CA ASP A 1 -17.58 -0.84 5.01
C ASP A 1 -16.81 -1.23 6.27
N LYS A 2 -15.52 -1.57 6.15
CA LYS A 2 -14.66 -2.00 7.29
C LYS A 2 -13.83 -0.84 7.88
N GLY A 3 -13.88 0.35 7.27
CA GLY A 3 -13.32 1.60 7.81
C GLY A 3 -11.78 1.68 7.82
N VAL A 4 -11.26 2.83 8.26
CA VAL A 4 -9.82 3.18 8.24
C VAL A 4 -8.93 2.19 8.99
N HIS A 5 -9.43 1.56 10.06
CA HIS A 5 -8.68 0.58 10.84
C HIS A 5 -8.36 -0.69 10.04
N HIS A 6 -9.30 -1.16 9.23
CA HIS A 6 -9.08 -2.33 8.39
C HIS A 6 -8.09 -2.03 7.27
N ILE A 7 -8.23 -0.87 6.62
CA ILE A 7 -7.32 -0.42 5.56
C ILE A 7 -5.89 -0.28 6.11
N GLY A 8 -5.74 0.32 7.31
CA GLY A 8 -4.43 0.45 7.95
C GLY A 8 -3.77 -0.89 8.28
N LYS A 9 -4.54 -1.91 8.69
CA LYS A 9 -4.01 -3.26 8.88
C LYS A 9 -3.46 -3.85 7.59
N LYS A 10 -4.19 -3.70 6.47
CA LYS A 10 -3.72 -4.18 5.17
C LYS A 10 -2.45 -3.46 4.72
N ILE A 11 -2.36 -2.14 4.85
CA ILE A 11 -1.11 -1.40 4.53
C ILE A 11 0.09 -1.96 5.30
N ILE A 12 -0.05 -2.27 6.59
CA ILE A 12 1.05 -2.85 7.39
C ILE A 12 1.40 -4.28 6.96
N GLU A 13 0.39 -5.08 6.61
CA GLU A 13 0.57 -6.44 6.08
C GLU A 13 1.38 -6.43 4.77
N GLU A 14 0.93 -5.67 3.78
CA GLU A 14 1.60 -5.59 2.48
C GLU A 14 3.00 -4.97 2.59
N ALA A 15 3.21 -4.01 3.50
CA ALA A 15 4.54 -3.44 3.72
C ALA A 15 5.53 -4.50 4.25
N GLY A 16 5.06 -5.44 5.05
CA GLY A 16 5.85 -6.60 5.48
C GLY A 16 6.12 -7.56 4.33
N GLU A 17 5.11 -7.83 3.50
CA GLU A 17 5.21 -8.71 2.33
C GLU A 17 6.17 -8.15 1.29
N VAL A 18 6.11 -6.84 0.98
CA VAL A 18 7.08 -6.15 0.11
C VAL A 18 8.51 -6.32 0.62
N TRP A 19 8.74 -6.19 1.93
CA TRP A 19 10.08 -6.38 2.48
C TRP A 19 10.55 -7.84 2.32
N ILE A 20 9.70 -8.81 2.64
CA ILE A 20 10.03 -10.23 2.48
C ILE A 20 10.30 -10.56 1.01
N ALA A 21 9.46 -10.08 0.10
CA ALA A 21 9.60 -10.33 -1.32
C ALA A 21 10.89 -9.73 -1.88
N ALA A 22 11.26 -8.53 -1.44
CA ALA A 22 12.49 -7.86 -1.87
C ALA A 22 13.77 -8.61 -1.46
N GLU A 23 13.72 -9.35 -0.35
CA GLU A 23 14.87 -10.11 0.16
C GLU A 23 14.94 -11.54 -0.38
N TYR A 24 13.79 -12.15 -0.70
CA TYR A 24 13.71 -13.61 -0.86
C TYR A 24 12.92 -14.12 -2.09
N GLN A 25 12.27 -13.26 -2.86
CA GLN A 25 11.38 -13.67 -3.94
C GLN A 25 11.80 -13.09 -5.31
N SER A 26 11.10 -13.50 -6.37
CA SER A 26 11.34 -13.01 -7.73
C SER A 26 10.85 -11.58 -7.94
N ASP A 27 11.33 -10.92 -8.99
CA ASP A 27 10.87 -9.57 -9.38
C ASP A 27 9.35 -9.54 -9.67
N GLU A 28 8.79 -10.66 -10.16
CA GLU A 28 7.35 -10.78 -10.42
C GLU A 28 6.55 -10.78 -9.11
N GLU A 29 6.96 -11.59 -8.13
CA GLU A 29 6.34 -11.60 -6.79
C GLU A 29 6.53 -10.26 -6.07
N LEU A 30 7.71 -9.65 -6.15
CA LEU A 30 7.94 -8.33 -5.57
C LEU A 30 7.02 -7.26 -6.20
N ALA A 31 6.86 -7.28 -7.52
CA ALA A 31 5.97 -6.37 -8.22
C ALA A 31 4.50 -6.58 -7.81
N GLU A 32 4.09 -7.83 -7.58
CA GLU A 32 2.77 -8.17 -7.06
C GLU A 32 2.54 -7.52 -5.69
N GLU A 33 3.44 -7.73 -4.72
CA GLU A 33 3.29 -7.17 -3.38
C GLU A 33 3.35 -5.63 -3.38
N MET A 34 4.23 -5.03 -4.19
CA MET A 34 4.27 -3.57 -4.34
C MET A 34 2.96 -3.03 -4.91
N SER A 35 2.33 -3.74 -5.85
CA SER A 35 1.05 -3.33 -6.43
C SER A 35 -0.06 -3.30 -5.38
N GLN A 36 -0.07 -4.28 -4.48
CA GLN A 36 -1.05 -4.38 -3.41
C GLN A 36 -0.85 -3.29 -2.35
N LEU A 37 0.40 -3.00 -1.97
CA LEU A 37 0.72 -1.89 -1.08
C LEU A 37 0.29 -0.54 -1.67
N ILE A 38 0.54 -0.31 -2.96
CA ILE A 38 0.08 0.90 -3.67
C ILE A 38 -1.44 0.97 -3.66
N TYR A 39 -2.13 -0.14 -3.96
CA TYR A 39 -3.58 -0.22 -3.96
C TYR A 39 -4.15 0.17 -2.59
N TRP A 40 -3.70 -0.45 -1.49
CA TRP A 40 -4.23 -0.15 -0.16
C TRP A 40 -3.91 1.28 0.30
N THR A 41 -2.78 1.82 -0.13
CA THR A 41 -2.44 3.24 0.10
C THR A 41 -3.44 4.15 -0.61
N GLN A 42 -3.80 3.87 -1.87
CA GLN A 42 -4.83 4.62 -2.60
C GLN A 42 -6.24 4.44 -2.00
N VAL A 43 -6.59 3.25 -1.50
CA VAL A 43 -7.84 3.04 -0.77
C VAL A 43 -7.90 3.90 0.49
N MET A 44 -6.79 4.04 1.23
CA MET A 44 -6.69 4.97 2.36
C MET A 44 -6.86 6.42 1.93
N MET A 45 -6.29 6.82 0.78
CA MET A 45 -6.47 8.16 0.23
C MET A 45 -7.96 8.45 0.00
N VAL A 46 -8.68 7.55 -0.67
CA VAL A 46 -10.13 7.69 -0.90
C VAL A 46 -10.90 7.74 0.42
N ALA A 47 -10.60 6.85 1.37
CA ALA A 47 -11.27 6.81 2.67
C ALA A 47 -11.03 8.09 3.51
N ARG A 48 -9.95 8.82 3.25
CA ARG A 48 -9.58 10.07 3.95
C ARG A 48 -9.83 11.34 3.13
N GLY A 49 -10.32 11.21 1.90
CA GLY A 49 -10.57 12.33 0.99
C GLY A 49 -9.30 13.02 0.50
N LEU A 50 -8.19 12.28 0.36
CA LEU A 50 -6.92 12.81 -0.15
C LEU A 50 -6.81 12.60 -1.66
N THR A 51 -6.19 13.57 -2.34
CA THR A 51 -5.86 13.48 -3.77
C THR A 51 -4.40 13.10 -3.99
N PRO A 52 -4.00 12.61 -5.18
CA PRO A 52 -2.58 12.42 -5.50
C PRO A 52 -1.74 13.69 -5.31
N ASP A 53 -2.27 14.86 -5.65
CA ASP A 53 -1.59 16.16 -5.46
C ASP A 53 -1.27 16.44 -3.99
N ASP A 54 -2.14 16.01 -3.06
CA ASP A 54 -1.89 16.12 -1.62
C ASP A 54 -0.69 15.32 -1.14
N ILE A 55 -0.33 14.24 -1.85
CA ILE A 55 0.82 13.39 -1.54
C ILE A 55 2.05 13.91 -2.27
N TYR A 56 1.94 14.10 -3.59
CA TYR A 56 3.06 14.45 -4.47
C TYR A 56 3.68 15.82 -4.17
N LYS A 57 2.95 16.74 -3.51
CA LYS A 57 3.54 17.98 -2.99
C LYS A 57 4.63 17.78 -1.93
N ASN A 58 4.79 16.55 -1.40
CA ASN A 58 5.80 16.20 -0.39
C ASN A 58 6.93 15.29 -0.94
N LEU A 59 6.92 15.00 -2.24
CA LEU A 59 8.01 14.28 -2.94
C LEU A 59 9.01 15.29 -3.52
#